data_AF-A0A383CIW7-F1
#
_entry.id   AF-A0A383CIW7-F1
#
_cell.length_a   1.000
_cell.length_b   1.000
_cell.length_c   1.000
_cell.angle_alpha   90.00
_cell.angle_beta   90.00
_cell.angle_gamma   90.00
#
_symmetry.space_group_name_H-M   'P 1'
#
loop_
_entity.id
_entity.type
_entity.pdbx_description
1 polymer ?
#
loop_
_entity_poly.entity_id
_entity_poly.type
_entity_poly.pdbx_seq_one_letter_code
_entity_poly.pdbx_strand_id
1 'polypeptide(L)' 'MKLTSDIHVVGGGYYGFGISGRLDCHVYVINSGTELAIVDPGCGIDRDFEAVLANIRDDGLDPGKIRK' A
#
# COMPACT_ATOMS: atom_id res chain seq x y z
N MET A 1 0.43 7.62 -1.91
CA MET A 1 1.44 8.58 -2.42
C MET A 1 2.09 8.03 -3.68
N LYS A 2 2.03 8.75 -4.81
CA LYS A 2 2.61 8.29 -6.09
C LYS A 2 4.12 8.52 -6.17
N LEU A 3 4.89 7.47 -6.46
CA LEU A 3 6.33 7.58 -6.76
C LEU A 3 6.60 7.75 -8.25
N THR A 4 5.85 7.05 -9.09
CA THR A 4 5.92 7.13 -10.56
C THR A 4 4.51 7.16 -11.16
N SER A 5 4.36 7.06 -12.48
CA SER A 5 3.06 6.87 -13.14
C SER A 5 2.32 5.62 -12.66
N ASP A 6 3.04 4.60 -12.23
CA ASP A 6 2.49 3.25 -12.05
C ASP A 6 2.79 2.67 -10.66
N ILE A 7 3.62 3.34 -9.85
CA ILE A 7 4.04 2.84 -8.52
C ILE A 7 3.56 3.80 -7.44
N HIS A 8 2.88 3.21 -6.45
CA HIS A 8 2.32 3.89 -5.30
C HIS A 8 2.94 3.36 -4.01
N VAL A 9 3.30 4.26 -3.09
CA VAL A 9 3.61 3.91 -1.70
C VAL A 9 2.31 3.98 -0.92
N VAL A 10 1.97 2.88 -0.26
CA VAL A 10 0.72 2.74 0.50
C VAL A 10 0.93 2.22 1.92
N GLY A 11 2.17 1.94 2.32
CA GLY A 11 2.50 1.56 3.68
C GLY A 11 3.99 1.73 3.96
N GLY A 12 4.31 1.82 5.25
CA GLY A 12 5.64 2.09 5.76
C GLY A 12 5.56 2.51 7.22
N GLY A 13 6.16 1.72 8.10
CA GLY A 13 6.16 1.97 9.53
C GLY A 13 7.16 3.05 9.97
N TYR A 14 7.56 2.97 11.23
CA TYR A 14 8.35 4.02 11.90
C TYR A 14 9.71 4.30 11.27
N TYR A 15 10.36 3.27 10.71
CA TYR A 15 11.64 3.40 10.00
C TYR A 15 11.49 3.68 8.50
N GLY A 16 10.25 3.83 8.03
CA GLY A 16 9.91 4.15 6.64
C GLY A 16 9.15 5.47 6.57
N PHE A 17 7.95 5.41 5.99
CA PHE A 17 7.14 6.60 5.69
C PHE A 17 6.23 7.05 6.86
N GLY A 18 6.04 6.22 7.89
CA GLY A 18 5.15 6.52 9.01
C GLY A 18 3.68 6.69 8.63
N ILE A 19 3.20 5.97 7.60
CA ILE A 19 1.83 6.10 7.05
C ILE A 19 0.96 4.85 7.24
N SER A 20 1.50 3.81 7.84
CA SER A 20 0.77 2.61 8.24
C SER A 20 1.31 2.08 9.58
N GLY A 21 1.15 0.79 9.85
CA GLY A 21 1.56 0.14 11.08
C GLY A 21 3.00 0.41 11.47
N ARG A 22 3.26 0.58 12.77
CA ARG A 22 4.59 0.97 13.28
C ARG A 22 5.72 0.05 12.80
N LEU A 23 5.43 -1.25 12.63
CA LEU A 23 6.38 -2.28 12.24
C LEU A 23 6.33 -2.63 10.74
N ASP A 24 5.48 -1.98 9.95
CA ASP A 24 5.35 -2.29 8.53
C ASP A 24 6.64 -2.00 7.76
N CYS A 25 6.96 -2.90 6.83
CA CYS A 25 7.91 -2.64 5.76
C CYS A 25 7.38 -1.56 4.80
N HIS A 26 8.16 -1.23 3.76
CA HIS A 26 7.63 -0.41 2.67
C HIS A 26 6.67 -1.24 1.83
N VAL A 27 5.43 -0.80 1.78
CA VAL A 27 4.36 -1.44 1.00
C VAL A 27 4.14 -0.64 -0.26
N TYR A 28 4.21 -1.33 -1.40
CA TYR A 28 3.98 -0.72 -2.70
C TYR A 28 2.82 -1.37 -3.42
N VAL A 29 2.10 -0.56 -4.19
CA VAL A 29 1.16 -1.05 -5.21
C VAL A 29 1.64 -0.65 -6.59
N ILE A 30 1.66 -1.63 -7.49
CA ILE A 30 1.96 -1.46 -8.90
C ILE A 30 0.63 -1.49 -9.65
N ASN A 31 0.34 -0.44 -10.41
CA ASN A 31 -0.88 -0.28 -11.18
C ASN A 31 -0.58 -0.48 -12.68
N SER A 32 -1.10 -1.55 -13.28
CA SER A 32 -0.97 -1.81 -14.72
C SER A 32 -2.06 -1.13 -15.56
N GLY A 33 -3.02 -0.45 -14.92
CA GLY A 33 -4.23 0.11 -15.52
C GLY A 33 -5.44 -0.83 -15.48
N THR A 34 -5.23 -2.15 -15.55
CA THR A 34 -6.31 -3.15 -15.50
C THR A 34 -6.36 -3.93 -14.19
N GLU A 35 -5.20 -4.19 -13.58
CA GLU A 35 -5.05 -4.90 -12.32
C GLU A 35 -3.99 -4.25 -11.43
N LEU A 36 -3.96 -4.66 -10.16
CA LEU A 36 -2.96 -4.21 -9.19
C LEU A 36 -2.12 -5.40 -8.71
N ALA A 37 -0.84 -5.14 -8.47
CA ALA A 37 0.04 -6.02 -7.72
C ALA A 37 0.47 -5.34 -6.42
N ILE A 38 0.56 -6.09 -5.32
CA ILE A 38 1.10 -5.59 -4.06
C ILE A 38 2.48 -6.21 -3.79
N VAL A 39 3.43 -5.38 -3.38
CA VAL A 39 4.74 -5.83 -2.91
C VAL A 39 4.77 -5.67 -1.41
N ASP A 40 4.72 -6.82 -0.72
CA ASP A 40 4.59 -7.01 0.74
C ASP A 40 3.42 -6.25 1.39
N PRO A 41 2.50 -6.89 2.12
CA PRO A 41 1.36 -6.18 2.70
C PRO A 41 1.66 -5.46 4.03
N GLY A 42 2.88 -5.57 4.57
CA GLY A 42 3.20 -5.18 5.94
C GLY A 42 2.95 -6.29 6.96
N CYS A 43 2.97 -5.94 8.25
CA CYS A 43 2.87 -6.87 9.38
C CYS A 43 1.42 -7.21 9.77
N GLY A 44 0.47 -6.31 9.52
CA GLY A 44 -0.96 -6.55 9.81
C GLY A 44 -1.32 -6.64 11.30
N ILE A 45 -0.48 -6.10 12.18
CA ILE A 45 -0.74 -6.03 13.63
C ILE A 45 -1.79 -4.94 13.89
N ASP A 46 -2.60 -5.03 14.94
CA ASP A 46 -3.53 -3.98 15.37
C ASP A 46 -4.42 -3.36 14.27
N ARG A 47 -4.76 -4.14 13.24
CA ARG A 47 -5.52 -3.71 12.04
C ARG A 47 -4.78 -2.75 11.11
N ASP A 48 -3.45 -2.78 11.08
CA ASP A 48 -2.59 -1.95 10.23
C ASP A 48 -2.90 -2.08 8.73
N PHE A 49 -3.42 -3.24 8.28
CA PHE A 49 -3.88 -3.41 6.90
C PHE A 49 -4.99 -2.44 6.50
N GLU A 50 -5.79 -1.95 7.45
CA GLU A 50 -6.82 -0.94 7.16
C GLU A 50 -6.19 0.38 6.71
N ALA A 51 -5.06 0.77 7.29
CA ALA A 51 -4.31 1.96 6.87
C ALA A 51 -3.75 1.76 5.46
N VAL A 52 -3.19 0.58 5.16
CA VAL A 52 -2.73 0.24 3.80
C VAL A 52 -3.87 0.32 2.79
N LEU A 53 -5.02 -0.29 3.10
CA LEU A 53 -6.19 -0.25 2.22
C LEU A 53 -6.77 1.17 2.07
N ALA A 54 -6.75 1.99 3.13
CA ALA A 54 -7.13 3.39 3.06
C ALA A 54 -6.20 4.17 2.13
N ASN A 55 -4.88 4.02 2.29
CA ASN A 55 -3.87 4.66 1.44
C ASN A 55 -4.02 4.28 -0.04
N ILE A 56 -4.36 3.02 -0.34
CA ILE A 56 -4.66 2.57 -1.72
C ILE A 56 -5.86 3.34 -2.28
N ARG A 57 -6.94 3.49 -1.51
CA ARG A 57 -8.16 4.19 -1.92
C ARG A 57 -7.95 5.69 -2.06
N ASP A 58 -7.16 6.30 -1.18
CA ASP A 58 -6.83 7.73 -1.21
C ASP A 58 -6.04 8.10 -2.48
N ASP A 59 -5.27 7.14 -3.02
CA ASP A 59 -4.60 7.26 -4.32
C ASP A 59 -5.52 6.97 -5.53
N GLY A 60 -6.83 6.78 -5.30
CA GLY A 60 -7.84 6.55 -6.33
C GLY A 60 -7.86 5.12 -6.90
N LEU A 61 -7.22 4.17 -6.22
CA LEU A 61 -7.16 2.78 -6.64
C LEU A 61 -8.20 1.93 -5.92
N ASP A 62 -8.65 0.88 -6.60
CA ASP A 62 -9.54 -0.13 -6.01
C ASP A 62 -8.73 -1.34 -5.53
N PRO A 63 -8.58 -1.57 -4.21
CA PRO A 63 -7.86 -2.73 -3.69
C PRO A 63 -8.52 -4.06 -4.10
N GLY A 64 -9.81 -4.05 -4.48
CA GLY A 64 -10.49 -5.21 -5.06
C GLY A 64 -9.90 -5.68 -6.41
N LYS A 65 -9.01 -4.89 -7.03
CA LYS A 65 -8.26 -5.23 -8.25
C LYS A 65 -6.88 -5.85 -7.99
N ILE A 66 -6.48 -6.07 -6.73
CA ILE A 66 -5.23 -6.78 -6.43
C ILE A 66 -5.36 -8.24 -6.89
N ARG A 67 -4.46 -8.67 -7.78
CA ARG A 67 -4.43 -10.04 -8.35
C ARG A 67 -3.08 -10.72 -8.17
N LYS A 68 -2.08 -9.97 -7.69
CA LYS A 68 -0.70 -10.40 -7.48
C LYS A 68 -0.19 -9.85 -6.17
#